data_AF-A0AAP0WN91-F1
#
_entry.id   AF-A0AAP0WN91-F1
#
_cell.length_a   1.000
_cell.length_b   1.000
_cell.length_c   1.000
_cell.angle_alpha   90.00
_cell.angle_beta   90.00
_cell.angle_gamma   90.00
#
_symmetry.space_group_name_H-M   'P 1'
#
loop_
_entity.id
_entity.type
_entity.pdbx_description
1 polymer ?
#
loop_
_entity_poly.entity_id
_entity_poly.type
_entity_poly.pdbx_seq_one_letter_code
_entity_poly.pdbx_strand_id
1 'polypeptide(L)'
;MHIKEMAMKWTFLMIVWLLTCLHGSIICLLKKISLIVFSRTGRVYILDMYNPEIYPHDYEARRRIDQKVEVVSGTTTDEYLNKLDKALKDAWEKFKPELVVYNAGTDILNGDPLGRLKISPEGIAMRDEKVFKFARDNCIPIVMLTSGGYMKSSARVIADSIKNLSMKRLIDMSSPL
;
A
#
# COMPACT_ATOMS: atom_id res chain seq x y z
N MET A 1 -22.85 -5.80 -2.62
CA MET A 1 -22.07 -6.23 -1.44
C MET A 1 -21.16 -7.41 -1.78
N HIS A 2 -21.65 -8.44 -2.48
CA HIS A 2 -20.86 -9.63 -2.88
C HIS A 2 -19.61 -9.39 -3.73
N ILE A 3 -19.64 -8.48 -4.72
CA ILE A 3 -18.45 -8.22 -5.56
C ILE A 3 -17.29 -7.61 -4.73
N LYS A 4 -17.62 -6.82 -3.71
CA LYS A 4 -16.66 -6.18 -2.79
C LYS A 4 -15.95 -7.20 -1.90
N GLU A 5 -16.63 -8.27 -1.50
CA GLU A 5 -16.03 -9.36 -0.72
C GLU A 5 -15.19 -10.30 -1.57
N MET A 6 -15.61 -10.59 -2.81
CA MET A 6 -14.91 -11.51 -3.69
C MET A 6 -13.54 -10.97 -4.12
N ALA A 7 -13.47 -9.77 -4.71
CA ALA A 7 -12.18 -9.20 -5.17
C ALA A 7 -11.15 -9.11 -4.03
N MET A 8 -11.63 -8.82 -2.83
CA MET A 8 -10.83 -8.67 -1.61
C MET A 8 -10.35 -10.02 -1.06
N LYS A 9 -11.15 -11.10 -1.19
CA LYS A 9 -10.73 -12.47 -0.89
C LYS A 9 -9.61 -12.96 -1.82
N TRP A 10 -9.60 -12.55 -3.08
CA TRP A 10 -8.57 -12.96 -4.06
C TRP A 10 -7.22 -12.29 -3.83
N THR A 11 -7.17 -10.97 -3.56
CA THR A 11 -5.92 -10.29 -3.17
C THR A 11 -5.39 -10.82 -1.84
N PHE A 12 -6.29 -11.15 -0.90
CA PHE A 12 -5.94 -11.82 0.36
C PHE A 12 -5.35 -13.20 0.16
N LEU A 13 -5.99 -14.05 -0.68
CA LEU A 13 -5.47 -15.38 -0.98
C LEU A 13 -4.10 -15.28 -1.67
N MET A 14 -3.91 -14.33 -2.58
CA MET A 14 -2.67 -14.18 -3.34
C MET A 14 -1.51 -13.70 -2.46
N ILE A 15 -1.75 -12.75 -1.56
CA ILE A 15 -0.74 -12.30 -0.59
C ILE A 15 -0.44 -13.42 0.40
N VAL A 16 -1.45 -14.06 1.01
CA VAL A 16 -1.25 -15.20 1.93
C VAL A 16 -0.55 -16.38 1.24
N TRP A 17 -0.82 -16.63 -0.04
CA TRP A 17 -0.16 -17.67 -0.83
C TRP A 17 1.32 -17.33 -1.11
N LEU A 18 1.64 -16.09 -1.52
CA LEU A 18 3.04 -15.66 -1.64
C LEU A 18 3.80 -15.78 -0.30
N LEU A 19 3.12 -15.51 0.81
CA LEU A 19 3.67 -15.52 2.17
C LEU A 19 3.88 -16.92 2.75
N THR A 20 3.09 -17.89 2.33
CA THR A 20 3.22 -19.29 2.78
C THR A 20 4.35 -20.03 2.06
N CYS A 21 4.71 -19.62 0.84
CA CYS A 21 5.84 -20.19 0.09
C CYS A 21 7.23 -19.78 0.61
N LEU A 22 7.36 -18.73 1.43
CA LEU A 22 8.66 -18.18 1.85
C LEU A 22 9.15 -18.59 3.26
N HIS A 23 8.51 -19.58 3.90
CA HIS A 23 8.77 -20.13 5.24
C HIS A 23 8.28 -19.32 6.46
N GLY A 24 7.35 -19.92 7.20
CA GLY A 24 7.51 -20.16 8.64
C GLY A 24 7.45 -18.98 9.61
N SER A 25 6.49 -18.06 9.49
CA SER A 25 5.78 -17.37 10.59
C SER A 25 4.86 -16.31 9.98
N ILE A 26 3.55 -16.51 10.11
CA ILE A 26 2.50 -15.71 9.48
C ILE A 26 2.13 -14.55 10.40
N ILE A 27 1.93 -13.35 9.83
CA ILE A 27 0.78 -12.46 10.12
C ILE A 27 0.62 -11.51 8.93
N CYS A 28 -0.54 -11.55 8.28
CA CYS A 28 -0.94 -10.61 7.23
C CYS A 28 -2.39 -10.19 7.50
N LEU A 29 -2.61 -8.90 7.69
CA LEU A 29 -3.95 -8.32 7.76
C LEU A 29 -4.06 -7.18 6.76
N LEU A 30 -4.95 -7.41 5.81
CA LEU A 30 -5.32 -6.49 4.75
C LEU A 30 -6.50 -5.64 5.21
N LYS A 31 -6.47 -4.33 4.89
CA LYS A 31 -7.48 -3.62 4.09
C LYS A 31 -7.16 -2.12 4.02
N LYS A 32 -6.88 -1.63 2.80
CA LYS A 32 -6.51 -0.25 2.40
C LYS A 32 -5.04 0.06 2.67
N ILE A 33 -4.47 1.01 1.91
CA ILE A 33 -3.03 1.12 1.55
C ILE A 33 -2.10 0.59 2.64
N SER A 34 -1.66 -0.65 2.43
CA SER A 34 -0.82 -1.37 3.38
C SER A 34 0.58 -1.50 2.79
N LEU A 35 1.58 -1.00 3.52
CA LEU A 35 2.97 -1.34 3.28
C LEU A 35 3.33 -2.48 4.21
N ILE A 36 3.51 -3.67 3.66
CA ILE A 36 3.90 -4.86 4.42
C ILE A 36 5.41 -5.05 4.23
N VAL A 37 6.13 -5.20 5.34
CA VAL A 37 7.59 -5.23 5.33
C VAL A 37 8.10 -6.51 6.01
N PHE A 38 9.08 -7.19 5.40
CA PHE A 38 9.64 -8.46 5.88
C PHE A 38 11.09 -8.34 6.36
N SER A 39 11.45 -9.18 7.33
CA SER A 39 12.83 -9.45 7.78
C SER A 39 13.15 -10.94 7.68
N ARG A 40 14.43 -11.29 7.49
CA ARG A 40 15.01 -12.65 7.54
C ARG A 40 14.68 -13.44 8.81
N THR A 41 14.26 -12.79 9.88
CA THR A 41 13.83 -13.46 11.12
C THR A 41 12.41 -14.03 11.08
N GLY A 42 11.73 -13.99 9.93
CA GLY A 42 10.34 -14.44 9.80
C GLY A 42 9.32 -13.47 10.43
N ARG A 43 9.77 -12.26 10.81
CA ARG A 43 8.91 -11.21 11.36
C ARG A 43 8.32 -10.36 10.24
N VAL A 44 7.07 -9.97 10.43
CA VAL A 44 6.32 -9.08 9.54
C VAL A 44 6.05 -7.79 10.29
N TYR A 45 6.30 -6.66 9.63
CA TYR A 45 5.91 -5.34 10.10
C TYR A 45 4.83 -4.78 9.19
N ILE A 46 3.68 -4.44 9.78
CA ILE A 46 2.53 -3.92 9.06
C ILE A 46 2.41 -2.41 9.34
N LEU A 47 2.70 -1.61 8.33
CA LEU A 47 2.34 -0.20 8.26
C LEU A 47 1.07 -0.08 7.44
N ASP A 48 0.03 0.50 8.04
CA ASP A 48 -1.26 0.67 7.38
C ASP A 48 -1.74 2.12 7.48
N MET A 49 -1.98 2.73 6.32
CA MET A 49 -2.58 4.07 6.19
C MET A 49 -4.05 3.92 5.80
N TYR A 50 -4.96 4.06 6.76
CA TYR A 50 -6.38 3.76 6.55
C TYR A 50 -7.30 4.83 7.15
N ASN A 51 -8.50 4.92 6.59
CA ASN A 51 -9.58 5.74 7.15
C ASN A 51 -10.37 4.93 8.18
N PRO A 52 -10.37 5.30 9.47
CA PRO A 52 -11.01 4.51 10.53
C PRO A 52 -12.55 4.58 10.50
N GLU A 53 -13.14 5.57 9.83
CA GLU A 53 -14.58 5.87 9.78
C GLU A 53 -15.35 4.99 8.78
N ILE A 54 -14.64 4.19 8.00
CA ILE A 54 -15.21 3.35 6.94
C ILE A 54 -14.91 1.87 7.19
N TYR A 55 -15.70 1.00 6.56
CA TYR A 55 -15.52 -0.46 6.55
C TYR A 55 -14.03 -0.87 6.45
N PRO A 56 -13.56 -1.89 7.20
CA PRO A 56 -14.34 -2.99 7.84
C PRO A 56 -14.69 -2.85 9.33
N HIS A 57 -14.15 -1.87 10.06
CA HIS A 57 -14.21 -1.85 11.54
C HIS A 57 -13.75 -3.17 12.20
N ASP A 58 -12.81 -3.86 11.56
CA ASP A 58 -12.24 -5.11 12.06
C ASP A 58 -11.15 -4.78 13.10
N TYR A 59 -11.55 -4.70 14.36
CA TYR A 59 -10.66 -4.34 15.46
C TYR A 59 -9.61 -5.41 15.74
N GLU A 60 -9.91 -6.69 15.48
CA GLU A 60 -8.95 -7.78 15.63
C GLU A 60 -7.87 -7.72 14.54
N ALA A 61 -8.24 -7.33 13.32
CA ALA A 61 -7.27 -7.01 12.29
C ALA A 61 -6.33 -5.88 12.70
N ARG A 62 -6.91 -4.78 13.22
CA ARG A 62 -6.15 -3.61 13.65
C ARG A 62 -5.12 -3.93 14.72
N ARG A 63 -5.38 -4.87 15.62
CA ARG A 63 -4.42 -5.28 16.67
C ARG A 63 -3.09 -5.80 16.11
N ARG A 64 -3.08 -6.34 14.89
CA ARG A 64 -1.87 -6.88 14.27
C ARG A 64 -1.12 -5.86 13.38
N ILE A 65 -1.61 -4.62 13.31
CA ILE A 65 -0.93 -3.53 12.62
C ILE A 65 0.07 -2.92 13.59
N ASP A 66 1.36 -3.03 13.31
CA ASP A 66 2.44 -2.44 14.11
C ASP A 66 2.41 -0.91 14.06
N GLN A 67 2.16 -0.35 12.88
CA GLN A 67 2.08 1.10 12.67
C GLN A 67 0.79 1.51 11.99
N LYS A 68 -0.13 2.02 12.81
CA LYS A 68 -1.43 2.54 12.37
C LYS A 68 -1.29 4.02 12.06
N VAL A 69 -1.64 4.41 10.84
CA VAL A 69 -1.67 5.81 10.42
C VAL A 69 -3.07 6.14 9.97
N GLU A 70 -3.83 6.76 10.87
CA GLU A 70 -5.22 7.09 10.58
C GLU A 70 -5.31 8.35 9.69
N VAL A 71 -6.06 8.23 8.59
CA VAL A 71 -6.36 9.30 7.63
C VAL A 71 -7.87 9.53 7.57
N VAL A 72 -8.35 10.61 8.16
CA VAL A 72 -9.79 10.88 8.31
C VAL A 72 -10.45 11.21 6.97
N SER A 73 -11.77 11.11 6.91
CA SER A 73 -12.50 11.45 5.68
C SER A 73 -12.20 12.89 5.26
N GLY A 74 -11.94 13.09 3.97
CA GLY A 74 -11.60 14.40 3.43
C GLY A 74 -10.12 14.80 3.53
N THR A 75 -9.24 13.97 4.11
CA THR A 75 -7.78 14.19 4.07
C THR A 75 -7.32 14.50 2.65
N THR A 76 -6.54 15.59 2.51
CA THR A 76 -6.04 16.10 1.23
C THR A 76 -4.75 15.38 0.82
N THR A 77 -4.35 15.55 -0.45
CA THR A 77 -3.07 15.03 -0.96
C THR A 77 -1.89 15.39 -0.06
N ASP A 78 -1.71 16.67 0.29
CA ASP A 78 -0.54 17.11 1.04
C ASP A 78 -0.51 16.54 2.46
N GLU A 79 -1.66 16.51 3.14
CA GLU A 79 -1.76 15.92 4.48
C GLU A 79 -1.45 14.41 4.43
N TYR A 80 -2.00 13.70 3.42
CA TYR A 80 -1.74 12.28 3.23
C TYR A 80 -0.25 12.01 3.00
N LEU A 81 0.40 12.75 2.09
CA LEU A 81 1.80 12.56 1.74
C LEU A 81 2.74 12.91 2.92
N ASN A 82 2.40 13.93 3.71
CA ASN A 82 3.14 14.27 4.92
C ASN A 82 3.06 13.15 5.99
N LYS A 83 1.89 12.52 6.14
CA LYS A 83 1.73 11.36 7.03
C LYS A 83 2.54 10.16 6.51
N LEU A 84 2.54 9.93 5.19
CA LEU A 84 3.32 8.87 4.56
C LEU A 84 4.83 9.03 4.80
N ASP A 85 5.38 10.23 4.62
CA ASP A 85 6.81 10.47 4.82
C ASP A 85 7.26 10.16 6.25
N LYS A 86 6.50 10.63 7.24
CA LYS A 86 6.73 10.30 8.65
C LYS A 86 6.63 8.79 8.87
N ALA A 87 5.64 8.17 8.25
CA ALA A 87 5.38 6.76 8.46
C ALA A 87 6.49 5.86 7.91
N LEU A 88 7.00 6.16 6.71
CA LEU A 88 8.12 5.46 6.09
C LEU A 88 9.41 5.60 6.91
N LYS A 89 9.68 6.81 7.42
CA LYS A 89 10.82 7.06 8.32
C LYS A 89 10.74 6.20 9.58
N ASP A 90 9.60 6.22 10.25
CA ASP A 90 9.35 5.42 11.45
C ASP A 90 9.53 3.90 11.19
N ALA A 91 8.99 3.40 10.07
CA ALA A 91 9.11 1.99 9.71
C ALA A 91 10.57 1.57 9.49
N TRP A 92 11.38 2.44 8.87
CA TRP A 92 12.82 2.19 8.72
C TRP A 92 13.55 2.15 10.06
N GLU A 93 13.33 3.15 10.91
CA GLU A 93 14.00 3.24 12.22
C GLU A 93 13.66 2.06 13.14
N LYS A 94 12.41 1.59 13.11
CA LYS A 94 11.91 0.53 13.99
C LYS A 94 12.19 -0.88 13.48
N PHE A 95 12.11 -1.11 12.17
CA PHE A 95 12.09 -2.47 11.62
C PHE A 95 13.24 -2.80 10.66
N LYS A 96 13.77 -1.82 9.92
CA LYS A 96 14.79 -2.02 8.88
C LYS A 96 14.42 -3.13 7.87
N PRO A 97 13.41 -2.89 7.01
CA PRO A 97 13.01 -3.78 5.92
C PRO A 97 14.14 -4.51 5.19
N GLU A 98 13.90 -5.77 4.83
CA GLU A 98 14.69 -6.49 3.81
C GLU A 98 13.86 -6.82 2.54
N LEU A 99 12.54 -6.68 2.60
CA LEU A 99 11.62 -6.76 1.46
C LEU A 99 10.36 -5.93 1.76
N VAL A 100 9.87 -5.23 0.74
CA VAL A 100 8.61 -4.47 0.79
C VAL A 100 7.57 -5.11 -0.13
N VAL A 101 6.40 -5.44 0.41
CA VAL A 101 5.18 -5.75 -0.34
C VAL A 101 4.24 -4.56 -0.19
N TYR A 102 4.09 -3.81 -1.28
CA TYR A 102 3.34 -2.57 -1.31
C TYR A 102 1.95 -2.73 -1.93
N ASN A 103 0.91 -2.62 -1.12
CA ASN A 103 -0.48 -2.71 -1.54
C ASN A 103 -1.02 -1.34 -1.97
N ALA A 104 -0.93 -1.05 -3.27
CA ALA A 104 -1.17 0.26 -3.88
C ALA A 104 -2.62 0.46 -4.33
N GLY A 105 -3.56 0.49 -3.38
CA GLY A 105 -4.98 0.79 -3.66
C GLY A 105 -5.20 2.24 -4.12
N THR A 106 -6.03 2.45 -5.14
CA THR A 106 -6.48 3.78 -5.62
C THR A 106 -7.82 4.21 -5.03
N ASP A 107 -8.37 3.48 -4.06
CA ASP A 107 -9.62 3.84 -3.39
C ASP A 107 -9.52 5.11 -2.53
N ILE A 108 -8.32 5.66 -2.35
CA ILE A 108 -8.10 6.99 -1.73
C ILE A 108 -8.32 8.17 -2.69
N LEU A 109 -8.54 7.90 -3.97
CA LEU A 109 -8.72 8.94 -4.99
C LEU A 109 -9.97 9.78 -4.70
N ASN A 110 -9.88 11.09 -4.94
CA ASN A 110 -11.02 11.99 -4.79
C ASN A 110 -12.19 11.54 -5.67
N GLY A 111 -13.35 11.33 -5.04
CA GLY A 111 -14.55 10.82 -5.71
C GLY A 111 -14.69 9.30 -5.69
N ASP A 112 -13.74 8.55 -5.11
CA ASP A 112 -13.93 7.12 -4.91
C ASP A 112 -15.10 6.88 -3.94
N PRO A 113 -16.05 6.00 -4.30
CA PRO A 113 -17.27 5.81 -3.51
C PRO A 113 -17.03 5.16 -2.14
N LEU A 114 -15.85 4.54 -1.90
CA LEU A 114 -15.57 3.78 -0.68
C LEU A 114 -14.52 4.44 0.23
N GLY A 115 -13.44 5.00 -0.30
CA GLY A 115 -12.32 5.45 0.55
C GLY A 115 -12.50 6.80 1.24
N ARG A 116 -13.39 7.66 0.74
CA ARG A 116 -13.76 8.97 1.33
C ARG A 116 -12.58 9.93 1.58
N LEU A 117 -11.49 9.80 0.84
CA LEU A 117 -10.37 10.74 0.89
C LEU A 117 -10.38 11.69 -0.32
N LYS A 118 -9.54 12.72 -0.31
CA LYS A 118 -9.47 13.75 -1.35
C LYS A 118 -8.09 13.81 -2.01
N ILE A 119 -7.50 12.64 -2.31
CA ILE A 119 -6.19 12.58 -2.97
C ILE A 119 -6.38 12.75 -4.47
N SER A 120 -5.56 13.59 -5.11
CA SER A 120 -5.59 13.81 -6.55
C SER A 120 -4.89 12.67 -7.32
N PRO A 121 -5.12 12.51 -8.63
CA PRO A 121 -4.38 11.56 -9.47
C PRO A 121 -2.85 11.73 -9.35
N GLU A 122 -2.37 12.98 -9.32
CA GLU A 122 -0.95 13.31 -9.15
C GLU A 122 -0.47 12.90 -7.75
N GLY A 123 -1.32 13.07 -6.73
CA GLY A 123 -1.06 12.60 -5.38
C GLY A 123 -0.86 11.09 -5.29
N ILE A 124 -1.56 10.29 -6.11
CA ILE A 124 -1.33 8.84 -6.20
C ILE A 124 0.05 8.55 -6.78
N ALA A 125 0.42 9.21 -7.88
CA ALA A 125 1.74 9.04 -8.48
C ALA A 125 2.87 9.46 -7.51
N MET A 126 2.68 10.55 -6.76
CA MET A 126 3.62 11.01 -5.73
C MET A 126 3.73 10.04 -4.55
N ARG A 127 2.61 9.45 -4.12
CA ARG A 127 2.60 8.41 -3.09
C ARG A 127 3.44 7.22 -3.52
N ASP A 128 3.18 6.69 -4.71
CA ASP A 128 3.90 5.53 -5.24
C ASP A 128 5.39 5.86 -5.42
N GLU A 129 5.71 7.05 -5.94
CA GLU A 129 7.08 7.56 -6.06
C GLU A 129 7.80 7.57 -4.70
N LYS A 130 7.16 8.07 -3.64
CA LYS A 130 7.74 8.10 -2.29
C LYS A 130 8.05 6.70 -1.76
N VAL A 131 7.15 5.74 -1.96
CA VAL A 131 7.35 4.36 -1.51
C VAL A 131 8.47 3.67 -2.28
N PHE A 132 8.53 3.83 -3.60
CA PHE A 132 9.61 3.26 -4.42
C PHE A 132 10.95 3.93 -4.16
N LYS A 133 10.97 5.25 -3.94
CA LYS A 133 12.17 5.97 -3.54
C LYS A 133 12.67 5.50 -2.18
N PHE A 134 11.78 5.33 -1.20
CA PHE A 134 12.11 4.75 0.08
C PHE A 134 12.77 3.37 -0.04
N ALA A 135 12.19 2.48 -0.86
CA ALA A 135 12.75 1.16 -1.08
C ALA A 135 14.15 1.25 -1.74
N ARG A 136 14.29 2.07 -2.78
CA ARG A 136 15.56 2.31 -3.47
C ARG A 136 16.65 2.87 -2.57
N ASP A 137 16.35 3.96 -1.85
CA ASP A 137 17.33 4.70 -1.05
C ASP A 137 17.91 3.82 0.07
N ASN A 138 17.16 2.78 0.46
CA ASN A 138 17.56 1.80 1.47
C ASN A 138 17.96 0.43 0.87
N CYS A 139 18.08 0.32 -0.45
CA CYS A 139 18.44 -0.91 -1.18
C CYS A 139 17.50 -2.11 -0.88
N ILE A 140 16.21 -1.86 -0.74
CA ILE A 140 15.19 -2.86 -0.41
C ILE A 140 14.46 -3.31 -1.69
N PRO A 141 14.39 -4.62 -2.00
CA PRO A 141 13.49 -5.14 -3.02
C PRO A 141 12.03 -4.78 -2.71
N ILE A 142 11.28 -4.41 -3.74
CA ILE A 142 9.87 -4.03 -3.60
C ILE A 142 9.00 -4.74 -4.64
N VAL A 143 7.84 -5.23 -4.19
CA VAL A 143 6.76 -5.75 -5.03
C VAL A 143 5.54 -4.89 -4.83
N MET A 144 5.05 -4.28 -5.91
CA MET A 144 3.81 -3.50 -5.90
C MET A 144 2.63 -4.38 -6.33
N LEU A 145 1.55 -4.35 -5.54
CA LEU A 145 0.29 -5.02 -5.82
C LEU A 145 -0.80 -3.97 -5.99
N THR A 146 -1.47 -3.97 -7.14
CA THR A 146 -2.67 -3.15 -7.33
C THR A 146 -3.82 -3.73 -6.52
N SER A 147 -4.66 -2.87 -5.94
CA SER A 147 -5.75 -3.30 -5.07
C SER A 147 -6.99 -2.43 -5.26
N GLY A 148 -7.69 -2.07 -4.19
CA GLY A 148 -8.90 -1.25 -4.22
C GLY A 148 -8.82 -0.05 -5.17
N GLY A 149 -9.98 0.47 -5.56
CA GLY A 149 -10.10 1.47 -6.60
C GLY A 149 -11.35 1.20 -7.41
N TYR A 150 -12.39 1.99 -7.16
CA TYR A 150 -13.73 1.68 -7.63
C TYR A 150 -14.25 2.73 -8.62
N MET A 151 -13.34 3.54 -9.16
CA MET A 151 -13.60 4.54 -10.18
C MET A 151 -13.18 4.04 -11.56
N LYS A 152 -13.89 4.46 -12.61
CA LYS A 152 -13.50 4.16 -14.01
C LYS A 152 -12.10 4.72 -14.34
N SER A 153 -11.68 5.78 -13.66
CA SER A 153 -10.36 6.40 -13.80
C SER A 153 -9.23 5.61 -13.15
N SER A 154 -9.50 4.65 -12.24
CA SER A 154 -8.47 3.96 -11.46
C SER A 154 -7.39 3.31 -12.33
N ALA A 155 -7.77 2.63 -13.40
CA ALA A 155 -6.81 1.99 -14.31
C ALA A 155 -5.85 3.01 -14.98
N ARG A 156 -6.37 4.19 -15.36
CA ARG A 156 -5.55 5.27 -15.93
C ARG A 156 -4.58 5.82 -14.89
N VAL A 157 -5.06 6.08 -13.68
CA VAL A 157 -4.22 6.60 -12.58
C VAL A 157 -3.09 5.62 -12.22
N ILE A 158 -3.37 4.32 -12.21
CA ILE A 158 -2.33 3.28 -12.02
C ILE A 158 -1.31 3.33 -13.16
N ALA A 159 -1.76 3.38 -14.41
CA ALA A 159 -0.86 3.45 -15.56
C ALA A 159 0.01 4.71 -15.56
N ASP A 160 -0.55 5.86 -15.20
CA ASP A 160 0.19 7.12 -15.11
C ASP A 160 1.20 7.10 -13.96
N SER A 161 0.86 6.45 -12.84
CA SER A 161 1.81 6.20 -11.75
C SER A 161 2.99 5.32 -12.19
N ILE A 162 2.73 4.20 -12.88
CA ILE A 162 3.79 3.31 -13.40
C ILE A 162 4.69 4.05 -14.40
N LYS A 163 4.11 4.88 -15.29
CA LYS A 163 4.89 5.74 -16.19
C LYS A 163 5.76 6.72 -15.42
N ASN A 164 5.23 7.36 -14.37
CA ASN A 164 6.01 8.26 -13.51
C ASN A 164 7.21 7.51 -12.89
N LEU A 165 6.98 6.32 -12.32
CA LEU A 165 8.05 5.49 -11.76
C LEU A 165 9.11 5.16 -12.81
N SER A 166 8.71 4.77 -14.02
CA SER A 166 9.64 4.49 -15.13
C SER A 166 10.43 5.73 -15.57
N MET A 167 9.77 6.88 -15.74
CA MET A 167 10.41 8.14 -16.11
C MET A 167 11.42 8.62 -15.07
N LYS A 168 11.12 8.43 -13.78
CA LYS A 168 12.04 8.70 -12.66
C LYS A 168 13.13 7.64 -12.51
N ARG A 169 13.14 6.64 -13.40
CA ARG A 169 14.02 5.46 -13.38
C ARG A 169 13.90 4.68 -12.08
N LEU A 170 12.76 4.74 -11.38
CA LEU A 170 12.48 4.02 -10.12
C LEU A 170 12.20 2.52 -10.35
N ILE A 171 11.68 2.20 -11.53
CA ILE A 171 11.52 0.84 -12.05
C ILE A 171 12.22 0.76 -13.42
N ASP A 172 12.69 -0.43 -13.77
CA ASP A 172 13.20 -0.70 -15.11
C ASP A 172 12.10 -1.36 -15.96
N MET A 173 11.85 -0.80 -17.13
CA MET A 173 10.91 -1.30 -18.12
C MET A 173 11.63 -1.70 -19.42
N SER A 174 12.97 -1.67 -19.43
CA SER A 174 13.80 -1.96 -20.60
C SER A 174 14.16 -3.44 -20.74
N SER A 175 13.82 -4.29 -19.76
CA SER A 175 13.90 -5.74 -19.88
C SER A 175 12.78 -6.27 -20.78
N PRO A 176 13.09 -6.91 -21.93
CA PRO A 176 12.10 -7.68 -22.66
C PRO A 176 11.65 -8.86 -21.78
N LEU A 177 10.33 -9.05 -21.69
CA LEU A 177 9.70 -10.25 -21.10
C LEU A 177 10.08 -11.51 -21.87
#